data_AF-A0A9D7T755-F1
#
_entry.id   AF-A0A9D7T755-F1
#
_cell.length_a   1.000
_cell.length_b   1.000
_cell.length_c   1.000
_cell.angle_alpha   90.00
_cell.angle_beta   90.00
_cell.angle_gamma   90.00
#
_symmetry.space_group_name_H-M   'P 1'
#
loop_
_entity.id
_entity.type
_entity.pdbx_description
1 polymer ?
#
loop_
_entity_poly.entity_id
_entity_poly.type
_entity_poly.pdbx_seq_one_letter_code
_entity_poly.pdbx_strand_id
1 'polypeptide(L)'
;MYRSYERAFDYWQTTLASSGEPPPVFIVVCNNTSVSRLVYDWVAGRATVNDDARTLVPGNLPLFSNVVDGQLLDRPRSILVDSAQLESGEALKPDFKMAAATEIDAFKAEFARRSPGADVESITDEDLLREVMNSVGKRGRLGEGIRCVVSVSMLTEGWDANTVTHILGIRAFRSQLLCEQVVGRGLRRRSYAVNADGRFDAEYASVYGVPFAFIPTDKEVGESKPPAPVLRVASVPGREHLRITFPRLSGYRLEIPDEDLWLDVDGAPRYRVGRSTVPTWTENAPIVGEIETIEDDSGPLRPQAVAFHLARRLLRHEYLSGTDQRPWLFPRLVTLCKEWIDGCVDLEEGFDIGTLVRYAEWEASAAEAVYAAIASQQDNRRARVRPILHRFDPVGSTADVRFDTRKKAIPTERSEVSHVVLDGPGGNTWEQLLAEFCENPTSRVAAYVKNDHLGFSVPYVHKGRTHAYVPDFLLRLERVEGDGLDRVLIVEVSGGLKSAHAPGSVKTKSDTARDSWCAAVNNHGGFGRWGYLEITDIVAAKSSLVTAIDALYADLPITGDPDLLETNEVHRGA
;
A
#
# COMPACT_ATOMS: atom_id res chain seq x y z
N MET A 1 11.90 26.16 -39.74
CA MET A 1 10.95 25.66 -38.72
C MET A 1 10.61 24.19 -38.93
N TYR A 2 10.05 23.77 -40.07
CA TYR A 2 9.73 22.35 -40.30
C TYR A 2 10.92 21.40 -40.11
N ARG A 3 12.13 21.76 -40.58
CA ARG A 3 13.38 21.02 -40.28
C ARG A 3 13.74 20.87 -38.80
N SER A 4 13.24 21.76 -37.94
CA SER A 4 13.39 21.64 -36.48
C SER A 4 12.40 20.62 -35.93
N TYR A 5 11.17 20.62 -36.44
CA TYR A 5 10.18 19.62 -36.12
C TYR A 5 10.59 18.22 -36.61
N GLU A 6 11.15 18.10 -37.83
CA GLU A 6 11.68 16.83 -38.35
C GLU A 6 12.70 16.21 -37.38
N ARG A 7 13.64 17.01 -36.87
CA ARG A 7 14.61 16.56 -35.85
C ARG A 7 13.94 16.11 -34.55
N ALA A 8 12.93 16.83 -34.07
CA ALA A 8 12.17 16.43 -32.87
C ALA A 8 11.39 15.12 -33.11
N PHE A 9 10.85 14.94 -34.32
CA PHE A 9 10.14 13.73 -34.73
C PHE A 9 11.09 12.54 -34.87
N ASP A 10 12.25 12.70 -35.50
CA ASP A 10 13.27 11.65 -35.64
C ASP A 10 13.77 11.19 -34.27
N TYR A 11 14.00 12.13 -33.36
CA TYR A 11 14.34 11.81 -31.97
C TYR A 11 13.23 11.01 -31.28
N TRP A 12 11.98 11.46 -31.41
CA TRP A 12 10.84 10.73 -30.86
C TRP A 12 10.77 9.30 -31.45
N GLN A 13 10.90 9.16 -32.76
CA GLN A 13 10.79 7.88 -33.46
C GLN A 13 11.87 6.90 -33.02
N THR A 14 13.11 7.38 -32.80
CA THR A 14 14.24 6.55 -32.42
C THR A 14 14.29 6.22 -30.93
N THR A 15 13.76 7.10 -30.07
CA THR A 15 14.01 7.01 -28.60
C THR A 15 12.73 6.80 -27.78
N LEU A 16 11.61 7.38 -28.20
CA LEU A 16 10.39 7.46 -27.39
C LEU A 16 9.25 6.60 -27.93
N ALA A 17 9.17 6.40 -29.24
CA ALA A 17 8.11 5.64 -29.90
C ALA A 17 8.03 4.18 -29.40
N SER A 18 9.18 3.54 -29.16
CA SER A 18 9.24 2.17 -28.61
C SER A 18 8.67 2.06 -27.19
N SER A 19 8.67 3.16 -26.43
CA SER A 19 8.09 3.23 -25.10
C SER A 19 6.59 3.56 -25.13
N GLY A 20 6.00 3.73 -26.32
CA GLY A 20 4.60 4.09 -26.53
C GLY A 20 4.28 5.54 -26.18
N GLU A 21 5.27 6.44 -26.25
CA GLU A 21 5.04 7.88 -26.10
C GLU A 21 4.40 8.47 -27.37
N PRO A 22 3.46 9.42 -27.26
CA PRO A 22 2.86 10.07 -28.41
C PRO A 22 3.86 10.97 -29.17
N PRO A 23 3.66 11.16 -30.49
CA PRO A 23 4.50 12.01 -31.32
C PRO A 23 4.48 13.48 -30.87
N PRO A 24 5.53 14.26 -31.22
CA PRO A 24 5.55 15.68 -30.97
C PRO A 24 4.47 16.40 -31.78
N VAL A 25 3.83 17.39 -31.17
CA VAL A 25 2.75 18.17 -31.80
C VAL A 25 3.27 19.54 -32.26
N PHE A 26 2.82 19.93 -33.44
CA PHE A 26 3.04 21.23 -34.06
C PHE A 26 1.72 22.00 -34.11
N ILE A 27 1.72 23.25 -33.64
CA ILE A 27 0.53 24.10 -33.66
C ILE A 27 0.73 25.22 -34.66
N VAL A 28 -0.25 25.44 -35.53
CA VAL A 28 -0.34 26.60 -36.42
C VAL A 28 -1.54 27.45 -36.02
N VAL A 29 -1.30 28.71 -35.70
CA VAL A 29 -2.32 29.68 -35.28
C VAL A 29 -2.50 30.73 -36.37
N CYS A 30 -3.57 30.61 -37.14
CA CYS A 30 -3.96 31.52 -38.21
C CYS A 30 -4.79 32.70 -37.68
N ASN A 31 -5.19 33.61 -38.56
CA ASN A 31 -5.98 34.81 -38.23
C ASN A 31 -7.49 34.67 -38.45
N ASN A 32 -7.92 33.84 -39.40
CA ASN A 32 -9.31 33.60 -39.76
C ASN A 32 -9.49 32.18 -40.35
N THR A 33 -10.74 31.73 -40.48
CA THR A 33 -11.12 30.40 -40.97
C THR A 33 -10.60 30.15 -42.39
N SER A 34 -10.69 31.15 -43.27
CA SER A 34 -10.21 31.05 -44.65
C SER A 34 -8.71 30.75 -44.73
N VAL A 35 -7.87 31.47 -43.97
CA VAL A 35 -6.43 31.24 -43.94
C VAL A 35 -6.11 29.90 -43.28
N SER A 36 -6.81 29.55 -42.19
CA SER A 36 -6.59 28.25 -41.55
C SER A 36 -6.90 27.08 -42.48
N ARG A 37 -7.95 27.18 -43.31
CA ARG A 37 -8.30 26.16 -44.29
C ARG A 37 -7.24 26.06 -45.39
N LEU A 38 -6.77 27.19 -45.91
CA LEU A 38 -5.69 27.20 -46.91
C LEU A 38 -4.40 26.59 -46.36
N VAL A 39 -4.04 26.92 -45.12
CA VAL A 39 -2.86 26.35 -44.46
C VAL A 39 -3.07 24.85 -44.19
N TYR A 40 -4.24 24.44 -43.70
CA TYR A 40 -4.57 23.04 -43.50
C TYR A 40 -4.47 22.24 -44.79
N ASP A 41 -5.10 22.70 -45.87
CA ASP A 41 -5.03 22.02 -47.18
C ASP A 41 -3.59 21.93 -47.71
N TRP A 42 -2.77 22.96 -47.45
CA TRP A 42 -1.36 22.98 -47.86
C TRP A 42 -0.50 22.01 -47.04
N VAL A 43 -0.80 21.81 -45.76
CA VAL A 43 -0.04 20.96 -44.82
C VAL A 43 -0.53 19.51 -44.81
N ALA A 44 -1.84 19.29 -44.72
CA ALA A 44 -2.50 18.00 -44.60
C ALA A 44 -2.75 17.34 -45.96
N GLY A 45 -2.78 18.11 -47.05
CA GLY A 45 -3.23 17.64 -48.35
C GLY A 45 -4.74 17.79 -48.53
N ARG A 46 -5.20 17.67 -49.76
CA ARG A 46 -6.59 17.95 -50.15
C ARG A 46 -7.07 17.02 -51.25
N ALA A 47 -8.38 16.79 -51.31
CA ALA A 47 -9.00 16.21 -52.49
C ALA A 47 -9.32 17.32 -53.49
N THR A 48 -8.88 17.16 -54.74
CA THR A 48 -9.25 18.03 -55.87
C THR A 48 -10.13 17.26 -56.84
N VAL A 49 -11.18 17.91 -57.33
CA VAL A 49 -12.02 17.37 -58.39
C VAL A 49 -11.65 18.10 -59.68
N ASN A 50 -11.07 17.39 -60.63
CA ASN A 50 -10.82 17.87 -61.99
C ASN A 50 -11.48 16.89 -62.96
N ASP A 51 -12.28 17.37 -63.91
CA ASP A 51 -12.86 16.58 -65.02
C ASP A 51 -13.43 15.21 -64.60
N ASP A 52 -14.37 15.21 -63.65
CA ASP A 52 -15.03 14.03 -63.06
C ASP A 52 -14.13 13.01 -62.32
N ALA A 53 -12.83 13.30 -62.16
CA ALA A 53 -11.90 12.48 -61.37
C ALA A 53 -11.55 13.15 -60.03
N ARG A 54 -11.74 12.41 -58.92
CA ARG A 54 -11.30 12.82 -57.58
C ARG A 54 -9.83 12.44 -57.39
N THR A 55 -8.93 13.41 -57.42
CA THR A 55 -7.49 13.22 -57.20
C THR A 55 -7.12 13.69 -55.80
N LEU A 56 -6.36 12.87 -55.07
CA LEU A 56 -5.81 13.24 -53.77
C LEU A 56 -4.44 13.88 -53.96
N VAL A 57 -4.29 15.12 -53.50
CA VAL A 57 -3.03 15.86 -53.53
C VAL A 57 -2.40 15.80 -52.15
N PRO A 58 -1.18 15.24 -52.01
CA PRO A 58 -0.50 15.20 -50.73
C PRO A 58 -0.12 16.58 -50.22
N GLY A 59 -0.08 16.71 -48.89
CA GLY A 59 0.39 17.92 -48.24
C GLY A 59 1.87 18.15 -48.54
N ASN A 60 2.29 19.41 -48.50
CA ASN A 60 3.68 19.80 -48.80
C ASN A 60 4.66 19.42 -47.69
N LEU A 61 4.15 19.02 -46.52
CA LEU A 61 4.93 18.61 -45.37
C LEU A 61 4.66 17.12 -45.06
N PRO A 62 5.57 16.20 -45.46
CA PRO A 62 5.31 14.75 -45.41
C PRO A 62 4.89 14.21 -44.03
N LEU A 63 5.46 14.73 -42.94
CA LEU A 63 5.13 14.31 -41.58
C LEU A 63 3.73 14.74 -41.15
N PHE A 64 3.12 15.70 -41.84
CA PHE A 64 1.81 16.25 -41.55
C PHE A 64 0.76 15.86 -42.60
N SER A 65 1.15 15.36 -43.76
CA SER A 65 0.23 14.94 -44.81
C SER A 65 -0.69 13.81 -44.33
N ASN A 66 -1.99 14.01 -44.51
CA ASN A 66 -3.02 12.99 -44.36
C ASN A 66 -3.15 12.10 -45.60
N VAL A 67 -2.45 12.42 -46.68
CA VAL A 67 -2.36 11.60 -47.89
C VAL A 67 -0.96 11.02 -47.99
N VAL A 68 -0.86 9.70 -48.01
CA VAL A 68 0.39 8.94 -48.15
C VAL A 68 0.18 7.88 -49.23
N ASP A 69 1.13 7.73 -50.15
CA ASP A 69 1.05 6.78 -51.26
C ASP A 69 -0.25 6.86 -52.07
N GLY A 70 -0.79 8.07 -52.22
CA GLY A 70 -2.03 8.34 -52.97
C GLY A 70 -3.33 7.97 -52.23
N GLN A 71 -3.25 7.56 -50.95
CA GLN A 71 -4.40 7.21 -50.12
C GLN A 71 -4.53 8.14 -48.92
N LEU A 72 -5.76 8.36 -48.46
CA LEU A 72 -6.01 9.05 -47.20
C LEU A 72 -5.71 8.11 -46.04
N LEU A 73 -5.04 8.61 -45.02
CA LEU A 73 -4.81 7.86 -43.79
C LEU A 73 -6.12 7.68 -43.02
N ASP A 74 -6.36 6.46 -42.53
CA ASP A 74 -7.48 6.16 -41.63
C ASP A 74 -7.40 6.98 -40.35
N ARG A 75 -6.18 7.20 -39.85
CA ARG A 75 -5.87 8.10 -38.74
C ARG A 75 -5.14 9.35 -39.25
N PRO A 76 -5.78 10.53 -39.25
CA PRO A 76 -5.16 11.75 -39.74
C PRO A 76 -3.95 12.13 -38.88
N ARG A 77 -2.91 12.69 -39.51
CA ARG A 77 -1.76 13.31 -38.85
C ARG A 77 -2.03 14.79 -38.55
N SER A 78 -2.90 15.43 -39.33
CA SER A 78 -3.24 16.84 -39.21
C SER A 78 -4.73 17.05 -39.08
N ILE A 79 -5.13 17.95 -38.19
CA ILE A 79 -6.52 18.38 -38.01
C ILE A 79 -6.66 19.90 -38.14
N LEU A 80 -7.81 20.31 -38.66
CA LEU A 80 -8.26 21.70 -38.64
C LEU A 80 -9.19 21.88 -37.45
N VAL A 81 -8.98 22.95 -36.70
CA VAL A 81 -9.76 23.32 -35.53
C VAL A 81 -10.31 24.72 -35.75
N ASP A 82 -11.50 24.77 -36.33
CA ASP A 82 -12.33 25.96 -36.37
C ASP A 82 -13.73 25.66 -35.80
N SER A 83 -14.38 26.69 -35.24
CA SER A 83 -15.69 26.58 -34.62
C SER A 83 -16.74 26.06 -35.60
N ALA A 84 -16.59 26.41 -36.88
CA ALA A 84 -17.51 26.02 -37.94
C ALA A 84 -17.47 24.51 -38.23
N GLN A 85 -16.30 23.86 -38.13
CA GLN A 85 -16.12 22.43 -38.36
C GLN A 85 -16.59 21.58 -37.18
N LEU A 86 -16.51 22.11 -35.95
CA LEU A 86 -17.06 21.43 -34.78
C LEU A 86 -18.59 21.51 -34.76
N GLU A 87 -19.15 22.66 -35.13
CA GLU A 87 -20.60 22.89 -35.19
C GLU A 87 -21.26 22.37 -36.47
N SER A 88 -20.50 22.02 -37.52
CA SER A 88 -21.06 21.56 -38.80
C SER A 88 -21.68 20.17 -38.74
N GLY A 89 -21.34 19.36 -37.73
CA GLY A 89 -21.81 17.98 -37.61
C GLY A 89 -21.36 17.08 -38.77
N GLU A 90 -20.28 17.43 -39.49
CA GLU A 90 -19.73 16.57 -40.54
C GLU A 90 -19.34 15.20 -39.95
N ALA A 91 -19.96 14.14 -40.45
CA ALA A 91 -19.76 12.79 -39.94
C ALA A 91 -18.29 12.34 -40.07
N LEU A 92 -17.78 11.73 -39.00
CA LEU A 92 -16.48 11.06 -39.03
C LEU A 92 -16.54 9.91 -40.04
N LYS A 93 -15.50 9.77 -40.86
CA LYS A 93 -15.46 8.71 -41.88
C LYS A 93 -15.54 7.31 -41.23
N PRO A 94 -16.25 6.36 -41.84
CA PRO A 94 -16.35 4.99 -41.33
C PRO A 94 -14.98 4.34 -41.07
N ASP A 95 -14.01 4.58 -41.95
CA ASP A 95 -12.65 4.03 -41.85
C ASP A 95 -11.92 4.53 -40.60
N PHE A 96 -12.13 5.79 -40.21
CA PHE A 96 -11.58 6.34 -38.96
C PHE A 96 -12.18 5.62 -37.73
N LYS A 97 -13.51 5.43 -37.70
CA LYS A 97 -14.19 4.76 -36.58
C LYS A 97 -13.73 3.31 -36.43
N MET A 98 -13.53 2.63 -37.56
CA MET A 98 -13.02 1.25 -37.56
C MET A 98 -11.56 1.20 -37.09
N ALA A 99 -10.71 2.09 -37.60
CA ALA A 99 -9.30 2.12 -37.23
C ALA A 99 -9.07 2.55 -35.77
N ALA A 100 -9.99 3.31 -35.15
CA ALA A 100 -9.90 3.81 -33.78
C ALA A 100 -10.87 3.11 -32.81
N ALA A 101 -11.41 1.95 -33.17
CA ALA A 101 -12.45 1.26 -32.40
C ALA A 101 -12.05 1.03 -30.92
N THR A 102 -10.82 0.57 -30.68
CA THR A 102 -10.29 0.32 -29.32
C THR A 102 -10.29 1.59 -28.47
N GLU A 103 -9.86 2.72 -29.04
CA GLU A 103 -9.81 4.00 -28.35
C GLU A 103 -11.21 4.61 -28.16
N ILE A 104 -12.14 4.38 -29.10
CA ILE A 104 -13.55 4.75 -28.97
C ILE A 104 -14.19 3.97 -27.82
N ASP A 105 -13.95 2.66 -27.73
CA ASP A 105 -14.46 1.82 -26.64
C ASP A 105 -13.88 2.24 -25.29
N ALA A 106 -12.59 2.59 -25.25
CA ALA A 106 -11.95 3.13 -24.05
C ALA A 106 -12.57 4.46 -23.62
N PHE A 107 -12.87 5.35 -24.57
CA PHE A 107 -13.58 6.61 -24.30
C PHE A 107 -14.99 6.37 -23.77
N LYS A 108 -15.76 5.48 -24.42
CA LYS A 108 -17.10 5.05 -23.99
C LYS A 108 -17.09 4.52 -22.54
N ALA A 109 -16.14 3.64 -22.23
CA ALA A 109 -16.00 3.07 -20.89
C ALA A 109 -15.64 4.12 -19.82
N GLU A 110 -14.78 5.09 -20.14
CA GLU A 110 -14.49 6.19 -19.23
C GLU A 110 -15.69 7.12 -19.04
N PHE A 111 -16.38 7.48 -20.13
CA PHE A 111 -17.57 8.32 -20.09
C PHE A 111 -18.64 7.74 -19.17
N ALA A 112 -18.88 6.42 -19.27
CA ALA A 112 -19.80 5.69 -18.39
C ALA A 112 -19.38 5.75 -16.90
N ARG A 113 -18.08 5.68 -16.59
CA ARG A 113 -17.58 5.79 -15.20
C ARG A 113 -17.69 7.21 -14.65
N ARG A 114 -17.44 8.22 -15.48
CA ARG A 114 -17.46 9.64 -15.07
C ARG A 114 -18.88 10.18 -14.91
N SER A 115 -19.82 9.64 -15.69
CA SER A 115 -21.22 10.06 -15.70
C SER A 115 -22.14 8.85 -15.48
N PRO A 116 -22.31 8.37 -14.23
CA PRO A 116 -23.20 7.25 -13.94
C PRO A 116 -24.64 7.56 -14.38
N GLY A 117 -25.17 6.78 -15.33
CA GLY A 117 -26.52 6.94 -15.89
C GLY A 117 -26.61 7.70 -17.21
N ALA A 118 -25.49 8.16 -17.79
CA ALA A 118 -25.46 8.72 -19.13
C ALA A 118 -25.58 7.60 -20.19
N ASP A 119 -26.29 7.88 -21.29
CA ASP A 119 -26.38 6.97 -22.42
C ASP A 119 -25.08 7.01 -23.24
N VAL A 120 -24.34 5.91 -23.21
CA VAL A 120 -23.06 5.78 -23.93
C VAL A 120 -23.28 5.70 -25.45
N GLU A 121 -24.47 5.31 -25.88
CA GLU A 121 -24.83 5.25 -27.30
C GLU A 121 -25.30 6.60 -27.85
N SER A 122 -25.51 7.61 -26.99
CA SER A 122 -25.83 8.98 -27.43
C SER A 122 -24.59 9.80 -27.80
N ILE A 123 -23.39 9.23 -27.74
CA ILE A 123 -22.13 9.90 -28.12
C ILE A 123 -22.17 10.18 -29.62
N THR A 124 -22.07 11.46 -29.97
CA THR A 124 -22.12 11.93 -31.36
C THR A 124 -20.74 11.97 -32.00
N ASP A 125 -20.68 12.11 -33.33
CA ASP A 125 -19.41 12.32 -34.04
C ASP A 125 -18.73 13.64 -33.63
N GLU A 126 -19.51 14.64 -33.20
CA GLU A 126 -18.99 15.88 -32.63
C GLU A 126 -18.27 15.62 -31.30
N ASP A 127 -18.85 14.77 -30.42
CA ASP A 127 -18.21 14.39 -29.16
C ASP A 127 -16.90 13.62 -29.40
N LEU A 128 -16.87 12.75 -30.41
CA LEU A 128 -15.66 12.04 -30.83
C LEU A 128 -14.60 13.01 -31.39
N LEU A 129 -14.99 14.00 -32.19
CA LEU A 129 -14.07 15.04 -32.67
C LEU A 129 -13.51 15.89 -31.52
N ARG A 130 -14.36 16.25 -30.55
CA ARG A 130 -13.92 16.91 -29.32
C ARG A 130 -12.96 16.04 -28.51
N GLU A 131 -13.20 14.73 -28.43
CA GLU A 131 -12.27 13.82 -27.75
C GLU A 131 -10.94 13.69 -28.49
N VAL A 132 -10.93 13.62 -29.83
CA VAL A 132 -9.69 13.66 -30.62
C VAL A 132 -8.87 14.89 -30.26
N MET A 133 -9.50 16.06 -30.16
CA MET A 133 -8.84 17.30 -29.75
C MET A 133 -8.36 17.27 -28.29
N ASN A 134 -9.21 16.83 -27.36
CA ASN A 134 -8.91 16.77 -25.93
C ASN A 134 -7.83 15.75 -25.57
N SER A 135 -7.58 14.80 -26.47
CA SER A 135 -6.61 13.73 -26.29
C SER A 135 -5.41 13.78 -27.21
N VAL A 136 -5.20 14.91 -27.91
CA VAL A 136 -3.96 15.16 -28.66
C VAL A 136 -2.76 15.00 -27.72
N GLY A 137 -1.82 14.14 -28.10
CA GLY A 137 -0.62 13.89 -27.31
C GLY A 137 -0.86 13.07 -26.02
N LYS A 138 -2.01 12.37 -25.90
CA LYS A 138 -2.28 11.42 -24.81
C LYS A 138 -2.21 9.98 -25.31
N ARG A 139 -1.44 9.15 -24.61
CA ARG A 139 -1.25 7.72 -24.92
C ARG A 139 -2.55 6.92 -24.78
N GLY A 140 -2.82 6.05 -25.74
CA GLY A 140 -3.97 5.15 -25.79
C GLY A 140 -5.30 5.86 -26.06
N ARG A 141 -5.28 7.03 -26.70
CA ARG A 141 -6.46 7.87 -26.92
C ARG A 141 -6.62 8.29 -28.38
N LEU A 142 -7.80 8.77 -28.73
CA LEU A 142 -8.17 9.11 -30.12
C LEU A 142 -7.23 10.14 -30.77
N GLY A 143 -6.72 11.10 -30.00
CA GLY A 143 -5.81 12.14 -30.46
C GLY A 143 -4.33 11.76 -30.46
N GLU A 144 -3.96 10.53 -30.05
CA GLU A 144 -2.55 10.13 -29.88
C GLU A 144 -1.71 10.39 -31.14
N GLY A 145 -2.25 10.04 -32.32
CA GLY A 145 -1.52 10.10 -33.58
C GLY A 145 -1.40 11.49 -34.22
N ILE A 146 -2.04 12.52 -33.66
CA ILE A 146 -2.04 13.87 -34.22
C ILE A 146 -0.66 14.50 -34.08
N ARG A 147 -0.17 15.06 -35.19
CA ARG A 147 1.15 15.69 -35.33
C ARG A 147 1.05 17.19 -35.59
N CYS A 148 0.00 17.64 -36.26
CA CYS A 148 -0.22 19.05 -36.56
C CYS A 148 -1.66 19.48 -36.27
N VAL A 149 -1.82 20.63 -35.63
CA VAL A 149 -3.10 21.26 -35.35
C VAL A 149 -3.10 22.66 -35.97
N VAL A 150 -4.03 22.90 -36.90
CA VAL A 150 -4.21 24.22 -37.53
C VAL A 150 -5.46 24.87 -36.95
N SER A 151 -5.38 26.12 -36.46
CA SER A 151 -6.49 26.80 -35.78
C SER A 151 -6.56 28.30 -36.05
N VAL A 152 -7.69 28.96 -35.77
CA VAL A 152 -8.05 30.31 -36.26
C VAL A 152 -7.94 31.44 -35.23
N SER A 153 -8.29 31.18 -33.99
CA SER A 153 -8.26 32.14 -32.88
C SER A 153 -8.62 31.37 -31.61
N MET A 154 -8.31 31.94 -30.44
CA MET A 154 -8.49 31.35 -29.10
C MET A 154 -9.25 30.03 -29.11
N LEU A 155 -8.48 28.96 -28.97
CA LEU A 155 -8.94 27.67 -28.52
C LEU A 155 -9.57 27.89 -27.13
N THR A 156 -10.81 28.38 -27.11
CA THR A 156 -11.66 28.60 -25.93
C THR A 156 -11.94 27.26 -25.24
N GLU A 157 -11.86 26.18 -26.00
CA GLU A 157 -11.81 24.82 -25.52
C GLU A 157 -10.42 24.54 -24.95
N GLY A 158 -10.37 24.20 -23.66
CA GLY A 158 -9.15 23.94 -22.91
C GLY A 158 -8.49 22.61 -23.27
N TRP A 159 -8.08 22.40 -24.53
CA TRP A 159 -7.35 21.19 -24.91
C TRP A 159 -5.91 21.22 -24.34
N ASP A 160 -5.51 20.09 -23.77
CA ASP A 160 -4.33 19.94 -22.90
C ASP A 160 -3.41 18.87 -23.49
N ALA A 161 -2.57 19.29 -24.45
CA ALA A 161 -1.57 18.45 -25.08
C ALA A 161 -0.19 18.72 -24.46
N ASN A 162 0.41 17.70 -23.87
CA ASN A 162 1.71 17.85 -23.21
C ASN A 162 2.89 17.70 -24.18
N THR A 163 2.67 17.22 -25.40
CA THR A 163 3.71 16.93 -26.41
C THR A 163 3.95 18.06 -27.41
N VAL A 164 3.46 19.27 -27.14
CA VAL A 164 3.64 20.43 -28.02
C VAL A 164 5.11 20.86 -28.01
N THR A 165 5.75 20.78 -29.18
CA THR A 165 7.17 21.17 -29.33
C THR A 165 7.35 22.44 -30.16
N HIS A 166 6.38 22.76 -31.02
CA HIS A 166 6.47 23.86 -31.97
C HIS A 166 5.15 24.62 -32.07
N ILE A 167 5.22 25.95 -32.06
CA ILE A 167 4.06 26.83 -32.22
C ILE A 167 4.39 27.90 -33.26
N LEU A 168 3.58 28.00 -34.31
CA LEU A 168 3.70 28.98 -35.38
C LEU A 168 2.50 29.93 -35.39
N GLY A 169 2.72 31.20 -35.09
CA GLY A 169 1.74 32.27 -35.27
C GLY A 169 1.77 32.84 -36.69
N ILE A 170 0.70 32.65 -37.45
CA ILE A 170 0.44 33.26 -38.77
C ILE A 170 -0.63 34.35 -38.60
N ARG A 171 -0.42 35.26 -37.65
CA ARG A 171 -1.26 36.44 -37.42
C ARG A 171 -0.52 37.50 -36.63
N ALA A 172 -0.91 38.77 -36.81
CA ALA A 172 -0.50 39.82 -35.90
C ALA A 172 -1.26 39.67 -34.57
N PHE A 173 -0.55 39.40 -33.48
CA PHE A 173 -1.14 39.36 -32.14
C PHE A 173 -1.28 40.78 -31.60
N ARG A 174 -2.53 41.24 -31.43
CA ARG A 174 -2.85 42.59 -30.94
C ARG A 174 -2.97 42.66 -29.41
N SER A 175 -3.08 41.52 -28.72
CA SER A 175 -3.22 41.43 -27.26
C SER A 175 -2.18 40.50 -26.68
N GLN A 176 -1.60 40.89 -25.54
CA GLN A 176 -0.62 40.08 -24.81
C GLN A 176 -1.24 38.80 -24.24
N LEU A 177 -2.48 38.88 -23.73
CA LEU A 177 -3.21 37.73 -23.17
C LEU A 177 -3.36 36.60 -24.21
N LEU A 178 -3.58 36.98 -25.47
CA LEU A 178 -3.66 36.03 -26.59
C LEU A 178 -2.34 35.31 -26.85
N CYS A 179 -1.20 36.01 -26.73
CA CYS A 179 0.12 35.41 -26.86
C CYS A 179 0.40 34.41 -25.75
N GLU A 180 0.11 34.77 -24.49
CA GLU A 180 0.34 33.92 -23.32
C GLU A 180 -0.51 32.65 -23.38
N GLN A 181 -1.77 32.74 -23.79
CA GLN A 181 -2.65 31.58 -23.94
C GLN A 181 -2.17 30.60 -25.01
N VAL A 182 -1.62 31.11 -26.11
CA VAL A 182 -1.07 30.28 -27.20
C VAL A 182 0.23 29.62 -26.73
N VAL A 183 1.15 30.39 -26.15
CA VAL A 183 2.44 29.88 -25.68
C VAL A 183 2.28 28.91 -24.50
N GLY A 184 1.34 29.17 -23.59
CA GLY A 184 1.04 28.31 -22.44
C GLY A 184 0.72 26.86 -22.81
N ARG A 185 0.27 26.60 -24.05
CA ARG A 185 0.07 25.23 -24.58
C ARG A 185 1.38 24.48 -24.76
N GLY A 186 2.48 25.17 -25.09
CA GLY A 186 3.82 24.60 -25.22
C GLY A 186 4.63 24.57 -23.93
N LEU A 187 4.11 25.15 -22.84
CA LEU A 187 4.80 25.19 -21.53
C LEU A 187 4.37 24.04 -20.60
N ARG A 188 3.49 23.15 -21.07
CA ARG A 188 3.15 21.92 -20.36
C ARG A 188 4.32 20.96 -20.42
N ARG A 189 4.62 20.31 -19.29
CA ARG A 189 5.66 19.29 -19.24
C ARG A 189 5.11 17.97 -19.76
N ARG A 190 5.88 17.30 -20.61
CA ARG A 190 5.58 15.93 -21.06
C ARG A 190 5.57 14.96 -19.89
N SER A 191 6.43 15.17 -18.91
CA SER A 191 6.59 14.25 -17.79
C SER A 191 6.96 14.93 -16.49
N TYR A 192 6.36 14.42 -15.42
CA TYR A 192 6.64 14.79 -14.04
C TYR A 192 7.58 13.78 -13.36
N ALA A 193 8.22 12.89 -14.12
CA ALA A 193 9.24 12.02 -13.58
C ALA A 193 10.48 12.87 -13.23
N VAL A 194 10.98 12.67 -12.01
CA VAL A 194 12.23 13.29 -11.56
C VAL A 194 13.43 12.51 -12.09
N ASN A 195 14.50 13.23 -12.40
CA ASN A 195 15.80 12.66 -12.72
C ASN A 195 16.47 12.10 -11.45
N ALA A 196 17.68 11.55 -11.61
CA ALA A 196 18.42 10.92 -10.51
C ALA A 196 18.69 11.85 -9.32
N ASP A 197 18.72 13.17 -9.54
CA ASP A 197 18.95 14.19 -8.51
C ASP A 197 17.64 14.64 -7.83
N GLY A 198 16.51 13.97 -8.11
CA GLY A 198 15.20 14.37 -7.60
C GLY A 198 14.68 15.67 -8.21
N ARG A 199 15.22 16.09 -9.36
CA ARG A 199 14.85 17.33 -10.06
C ARG A 199 14.16 17.04 -11.37
N PHE A 200 13.53 18.07 -11.92
CA PHE A 200 12.88 18.02 -13.21
C PHE A 200 13.83 18.44 -14.33
N ASP A 201 13.94 17.64 -15.38
CA ASP A 201 14.70 18.03 -16.57
C ASP A 201 14.00 19.17 -17.30
N ALA A 202 14.82 20.08 -17.86
CA ALA A 202 14.33 21.17 -18.69
C ALA A 202 13.73 20.64 -20.00
N GLU A 203 12.58 21.20 -20.38
CA GLU A 203 11.91 20.93 -21.64
C GLU A 203 11.75 22.26 -22.39
N TYR A 204 11.88 22.22 -23.71
CA TYR A 204 11.86 23.41 -24.56
C TYR A 204 10.79 23.28 -25.64
N ALA A 205 10.08 24.39 -25.90
CA ALA A 205 9.17 24.54 -27.02
C ALA A 205 9.62 25.71 -27.91
N SER A 206 9.61 25.50 -29.22
CA SER A 206 10.02 26.50 -30.20
C SER A 206 8.81 27.31 -30.68
N VAL A 207 8.78 28.59 -30.34
CA VAL A 207 7.67 29.50 -30.68
C VAL A 207 8.12 30.53 -31.71
N TYR A 208 7.37 30.69 -32.80
CA TYR A 208 7.66 31.64 -33.87
C TYR A 208 6.41 32.44 -34.27
N GLY A 209 6.59 33.67 -34.72
CA GLY A 209 5.49 34.52 -35.19
C GLY A 209 4.57 35.04 -34.06
N VAL A 210 4.96 34.82 -32.81
CA VAL A 210 4.28 35.35 -31.60
C VAL A 210 5.22 36.40 -30.97
N PRO A 211 4.82 37.69 -30.91
CA PRO A 211 5.66 38.74 -30.36
C PRO A 211 5.72 38.61 -28.83
N PHE A 212 6.82 38.05 -28.32
CA PHE A 212 7.06 37.87 -26.89
C PHE A 212 8.30 38.69 -26.47
N ALA A 213 8.11 39.74 -25.68
CA ALA A 213 9.15 40.73 -25.38
C ALA A 213 9.60 40.78 -23.90
N PHE A 214 9.17 39.83 -23.05
CA PHE A 214 9.32 39.96 -21.60
C PHE A 214 10.27 38.97 -20.90
N ILE A 215 10.83 37.97 -21.60
CA ILE A 215 11.83 37.07 -21.01
C ILE A 215 13.14 37.23 -21.78
N PRO A 216 14.27 37.59 -21.12
CA PRO A 216 15.57 37.66 -21.78
C PRO A 216 15.95 36.29 -22.33
N THR A 217 15.88 36.13 -23.65
CA THR A 217 16.30 34.92 -24.38
C THR A 217 17.69 35.07 -24.99
N ASP A 218 18.59 35.78 -24.30
CA ASP A 218 19.94 36.10 -24.80
C ASP A 218 20.97 34.99 -24.51
N LYS A 219 20.54 33.80 -24.08
CA LYS A 219 21.40 32.62 -24.04
C LYS A 219 21.02 31.68 -25.16
N GLU A 220 21.96 31.43 -26.07
CA GLU A 220 21.95 30.23 -26.88
C GLU A 220 21.85 29.03 -25.93
N VAL A 221 20.66 28.43 -25.90
CA VAL A 221 20.44 27.18 -25.20
C VAL A 221 21.12 26.11 -26.04
N GLY A 222 22.29 25.64 -25.59
CA GLY A 222 22.93 24.47 -26.19
C GLY A 222 21.96 23.29 -26.21
N GLU A 223 22.04 22.45 -27.25
CA GLU A 223 21.15 21.30 -27.42
C GLU A 223 21.10 20.46 -26.13
N SER A 224 20.01 20.59 -25.36
CA SER A 224 19.82 19.79 -24.15
C SER A 224 19.59 18.35 -24.58
N LYS A 225 20.34 17.41 -24.01
CA LYS A 225 20.05 15.99 -24.20
C LYS A 225 18.59 15.76 -23.82
N PRO A 226 17.77 15.26 -24.76
CA PRO A 226 16.37 15.06 -24.47
C PRO A 226 16.21 14.01 -23.35
N PRO A 227 15.20 14.19 -22.49
CA PRO A 227 15.08 13.44 -21.25
C PRO A 227 14.91 11.94 -21.52
N ALA A 228 15.43 11.11 -20.60
CA ALA A 228 15.25 9.66 -20.66
C ALA A 228 13.76 9.27 -20.69
N PRO A 229 13.40 8.19 -21.39
CA PRO A 229 12.02 7.71 -21.46
C PRO A 229 11.48 7.45 -20.06
N VAL A 230 10.19 7.73 -19.89
CA VAL A 230 9.48 7.53 -18.63
C VAL A 230 9.02 6.09 -18.57
N LEU A 231 9.36 5.40 -17.48
CA LEU A 231 8.86 4.07 -17.19
C LEU A 231 7.68 4.18 -16.23
N ARG A 232 6.54 3.58 -16.61
CA ARG A 232 5.40 3.40 -15.70
C ARG A 232 5.65 2.18 -14.82
N VAL A 233 5.73 2.39 -13.51
CA VAL A 233 5.73 1.32 -12.52
C VAL A 233 4.32 1.19 -11.96
N ALA A 234 3.73 0.02 -12.13
CA ALA A 234 2.39 -0.28 -11.64
C ALA A 234 2.23 -1.74 -11.23
N SER A 235 1.21 -2.00 -10.42
CA SER A 235 0.66 -3.33 -10.19
C SER A 235 0.10 -3.92 -11.50
N VAL A 236 0.44 -5.17 -11.78
CA VAL A 236 0.16 -5.84 -13.06
C VAL A 236 -1.09 -6.73 -12.91
N PRO A 237 -2.17 -6.49 -13.69
CA PRO A 237 -3.33 -7.38 -13.72
C PRO A 237 -2.95 -8.82 -14.07
N GLY A 238 -3.53 -9.80 -13.38
CA GLY A 238 -3.18 -11.22 -13.51
C GLY A 238 -2.08 -11.70 -12.56
N ARG A 239 -1.42 -10.78 -11.83
CA ARG A 239 -0.40 -11.10 -10.80
C ARG A 239 -0.93 -10.98 -9.38
N GLU A 240 -2.24 -11.04 -9.18
CA GLU A 240 -2.88 -10.91 -7.85
C GLU A 240 -2.45 -12.02 -6.89
N HIS A 241 -2.05 -13.18 -7.41
CA HIS A 241 -1.49 -14.29 -6.62
C HIS A 241 -0.15 -13.95 -5.96
N LEU A 242 0.56 -12.91 -6.44
CA LEU A 242 1.82 -12.40 -5.89
C LEU A 242 1.60 -11.24 -4.90
N ARG A 243 0.34 -10.91 -4.59
CA ARG A 243 0.00 -9.78 -3.72
C ARG A 243 0.57 -9.94 -2.32
N ILE A 244 1.16 -8.87 -1.81
CA ILE A 244 1.62 -8.76 -0.43
C ILE A 244 0.70 -7.76 0.29
N THR A 245 0.14 -8.20 1.42
CA THR A 245 -0.63 -7.35 2.34
C THR A 245 0.15 -7.15 3.63
N PHE A 246 0.04 -5.97 4.23
CA PHE A 246 0.82 -5.62 5.42
C PHE A 246 0.03 -4.72 6.36
N PRO A 247 0.23 -4.86 7.68
CA PRO A 247 -0.44 -3.98 8.63
C PRO A 247 0.16 -2.57 8.61
N ARG A 248 -0.70 -1.57 8.71
CA ARG A 248 -0.31 -0.16 8.88
C ARG A 248 -0.44 0.22 10.33
N LEU A 249 0.68 0.60 10.95
CA LEU A 249 0.76 0.93 12.38
C LEU A 249 0.90 2.44 12.59
N SER A 250 0.16 2.96 13.55
CA SER A 250 0.33 4.32 14.08
C SER A 250 1.28 4.37 15.28
N GLY A 251 1.54 3.23 15.93
CA GLY A 251 2.44 3.13 17.07
C GLY A 251 2.38 1.77 17.76
N TYR A 252 2.87 1.73 19.00
CA TYR A 252 2.93 0.53 19.84
C TYR A 252 2.36 0.84 21.23
N ARG A 253 1.79 -0.17 21.88
CA ARG A 253 1.40 -0.12 23.28
C ARG A 253 1.98 -1.31 24.02
N LEU A 254 2.38 -1.09 25.27
CA LEU A 254 2.71 -2.18 26.18
C LEU A 254 1.42 -2.67 26.82
N GLU A 255 1.21 -3.97 26.73
CA GLU A 255 0.09 -4.67 27.34
C GLU A 255 0.68 -5.69 28.31
N ILE A 256 0.29 -5.61 29.57
CA ILE A 256 0.56 -6.66 30.56
C ILE A 256 -0.69 -7.56 30.49
N PRO A 257 -0.58 -8.80 30.00
CA PRO A 257 -1.74 -9.68 29.92
C PRO A 257 -2.37 -9.89 31.30
N ASP A 258 -3.70 -10.03 31.34
CA ASP A 258 -4.41 -10.48 32.53
C ASP A 258 -3.89 -11.85 33.01
N GLU A 259 -4.03 -12.13 34.30
CA GLU A 259 -3.56 -13.37 34.94
C GLU A 259 -4.27 -14.61 34.35
N ASP A 260 -3.52 -15.47 33.66
CA ASP A 260 -3.92 -16.86 33.42
C ASP A 260 -3.69 -17.61 34.73
N LEU A 261 -4.76 -17.74 35.50
CA LEU A 261 -4.76 -18.47 36.75
C LEU A 261 -4.53 -19.96 36.45
N TRP A 262 -3.59 -20.61 37.12
CA TRP A 262 -3.37 -22.05 37.04
C TRP A 262 -3.00 -22.60 38.41
N LEU A 263 -3.08 -23.92 38.58
CA LEU A 263 -2.84 -24.61 39.85
C LEU A 263 -1.88 -25.78 39.60
N ASP A 264 -0.76 -25.83 40.31
CA ASP A 264 0.08 -27.03 40.40
C ASP A 264 -0.50 -27.92 41.51
N VAL A 265 -1.32 -28.89 41.11
CA VAL A 265 -1.96 -29.81 42.04
C VAL A 265 -0.93 -30.65 42.81
N ASP A 266 0.17 -31.04 42.17
CA ASP A 266 1.18 -31.93 42.75
C ASP A 266 2.11 -31.20 43.73
N GLY A 267 2.36 -29.91 43.49
CA GLY A 267 3.17 -29.04 44.35
C GLY A 267 2.39 -28.30 45.45
N ALA A 268 1.05 -28.25 45.36
CA ALA A 268 0.23 -27.50 46.32
C ALA A 268 0.14 -28.20 47.70
N PRO A 269 0.10 -27.43 48.81
CA PRO A 269 -0.10 -27.99 50.14
C PRO A 269 -1.43 -28.74 50.26
N ARG A 270 -1.41 -29.92 50.90
CA ARG A 270 -2.61 -30.70 51.19
C ARG A 270 -3.44 -30.01 52.28
N TYR A 271 -4.73 -29.85 52.04
CA TYR A 271 -5.69 -29.26 52.97
C TYR A 271 -6.52 -30.35 53.63
N ARG A 272 -6.30 -30.58 54.94
CA ARG A 272 -6.98 -31.64 55.70
C ARG A 272 -8.24 -31.11 56.37
N VAL A 273 -9.36 -31.76 56.10
CA VAL A 273 -10.65 -31.55 56.76
C VAL A 273 -10.84 -32.66 57.79
N GLY A 274 -10.81 -32.30 59.07
CA GLY A 274 -10.81 -33.28 60.15
C GLY A 274 -11.08 -32.69 61.53
N ARG A 275 -11.01 -33.54 62.57
CA ARG A 275 -11.32 -33.14 63.96
C ARG A 275 -10.35 -32.11 64.54
N SER A 276 -9.15 -31.98 63.97
CA SER A 276 -8.15 -30.98 64.35
C SER A 276 -8.38 -29.59 63.75
N THR A 277 -9.31 -29.45 62.80
CA THR A 277 -9.64 -28.19 62.12
C THR A 277 -10.76 -27.43 62.87
N VAL A 278 -11.00 -27.78 64.13
CA VAL A 278 -12.18 -27.43 64.92
C VAL A 278 -11.81 -26.48 66.08
N PRO A 279 -12.50 -25.34 66.27
CA PRO A 279 -12.77 -24.84 67.61
C PRO A 279 -13.84 -25.74 68.23
N THR A 280 -13.49 -26.42 69.33
CA THR A 280 -14.46 -27.11 70.18
C THR A 280 -15.56 -26.11 70.53
N TRP A 281 -16.81 -26.50 70.29
CA TRP A 281 -18.06 -25.77 70.57
C TRP A 281 -18.01 -24.80 71.77
N THR A 282 -18.82 -23.72 71.74
CA THR A 282 -19.15 -22.91 72.92
C THR A 282 -20.61 -23.18 73.30
N GLU A 283 -20.89 -23.72 74.50
CA GLU A 283 -22.25 -23.79 75.05
C GLU A 283 -22.55 -22.42 75.61
N ASN A 284 -23.70 -21.89 75.24
CA ASN A 284 -24.37 -20.90 76.06
C ASN A 284 -25.54 -21.62 76.73
N ALA A 285 -25.38 -22.02 78.00
CA ALA A 285 -26.44 -22.61 78.79
C ALA A 285 -27.04 -21.55 79.73
N PRO A 286 -28.28 -21.06 79.50
CA PRO A 286 -29.03 -20.36 80.52
C PRO A 286 -29.65 -21.38 81.50
N ILE A 287 -29.76 -21.00 82.77
CA ILE A 287 -30.18 -21.88 83.87
C ILE A 287 -31.66 -22.35 83.76
N VAL A 288 -32.49 -21.77 82.89
CA VAL A 288 -33.87 -22.24 82.59
C VAL A 288 -34.29 -21.84 81.16
N GLY A 289 -34.68 -22.80 80.31
CA GLY A 289 -35.25 -22.56 78.96
C GLY A 289 -34.93 -23.69 77.96
N GLU A 290 -35.78 -23.90 76.94
CA GLU A 290 -35.64 -24.95 75.92
C GLU A 290 -34.28 -24.92 75.21
N ILE A 291 -33.72 -26.11 74.97
CA ILE A 291 -32.51 -26.31 74.19
C ILE A 291 -32.88 -26.09 72.72
N GLU A 292 -32.54 -24.93 72.16
CA GLU A 292 -32.50 -24.77 70.70
C GLU A 292 -31.25 -25.50 70.17
N THR A 293 -31.47 -26.68 69.61
CA THR A 293 -30.46 -27.33 68.78
C THR A 293 -30.56 -26.69 67.39
N ILE A 294 -29.52 -25.98 66.96
CA ILE A 294 -29.40 -25.60 65.55
C ILE A 294 -29.10 -26.90 64.79
N GLU A 295 -30.14 -27.54 64.27
CA GLU A 295 -29.98 -28.65 63.34
C GLU A 295 -29.28 -28.14 62.08
N ASP A 296 -28.14 -28.73 61.78
CA ASP A 296 -27.29 -28.47 60.62
C ASP A 296 -27.97 -29.03 59.35
N ASP A 297 -29.03 -28.37 58.91
CA ASP A 297 -29.75 -28.74 57.68
C ASP A 297 -28.99 -28.25 56.45
N SER A 298 -28.04 -29.08 56.01
CA SER A 298 -27.76 -29.24 54.59
C SER A 298 -27.16 -30.61 54.34
N GLY A 299 -27.85 -31.42 53.55
CA GLY A 299 -27.32 -32.67 53.00
C GLY A 299 -26.01 -32.42 52.21
N PRO A 300 -25.30 -33.50 51.82
CA PRO A 300 -24.01 -33.38 51.16
C PRO A 300 -24.08 -32.48 49.92
N LEU A 301 -23.25 -31.42 49.89
CA LEU A 301 -23.15 -30.54 48.72
C LEU A 301 -22.38 -31.23 47.61
N ARG A 302 -22.80 -31.00 46.36
CA ARG A 302 -22.06 -31.50 45.19
C ARG A 302 -20.72 -30.76 45.09
N PRO A 303 -19.62 -31.42 44.67
CA PRO A 303 -18.31 -30.77 44.50
C PRO A 303 -18.35 -29.51 43.62
N GLN A 304 -19.17 -29.52 42.56
CA GLN A 304 -19.38 -28.36 41.70
C GLN A 304 -20.01 -27.15 42.44
N ALA A 305 -20.92 -27.40 43.38
CA ALA A 305 -21.52 -26.34 44.19
C ALA A 305 -20.47 -25.75 45.14
N VAL A 306 -19.69 -26.60 45.80
CA VAL A 306 -18.59 -26.17 46.68
C VAL A 306 -17.56 -25.34 45.91
N ALA A 307 -17.14 -25.79 44.72
CA ALA A 307 -16.23 -25.03 43.85
C ALA A 307 -16.80 -23.65 43.45
N PHE A 308 -18.11 -23.56 43.19
CA PHE A 308 -18.78 -22.29 42.86
C PHE A 308 -18.79 -21.33 44.06
N HIS A 309 -19.04 -21.84 45.27
CA HIS A 309 -19.00 -21.05 46.51
C HIS A 309 -17.59 -20.49 46.76
N LEU A 310 -16.57 -21.34 46.69
CA LEU A 310 -15.17 -20.92 46.84
C LEU A 310 -14.75 -19.90 45.77
N ALA A 311 -15.06 -20.15 44.50
CA ALA A 311 -14.75 -19.21 43.41
C ALA A 311 -15.45 -17.85 43.58
N ARG A 312 -16.69 -17.84 44.06
CA ARG A 312 -17.45 -16.61 44.35
C ARG A 312 -16.80 -15.83 45.48
N ARG A 313 -16.31 -16.51 46.51
CA ARG A 313 -15.63 -15.89 47.65
C ARG A 313 -14.29 -15.30 47.21
N LEU A 314 -13.45 -16.08 46.52
CA LEU A 314 -12.17 -15.64 45.95
C LEU A 314 -12.33 -14.37 45.11
N LEU A 315 -13.33 -14.34 44.22
CA LEU A 315 -13.57 -13.19 43.36
C LEU A 315 -13.93 -11.92 44.15
N ARG A 316 -14.68 -12.07 45.25
CA ARG A 316 -15.17 -10.94 46.05
C ARG A 316 -14.14 -10.39 47.04
N HIS A 317 -13.22 -11.23 47.50
CA HIS A 317 -12.33 -10.90 48.62
C HIS A 317 -10.86 -10.85 48.23
N GLU A 318 -10.38 -11.76 47.36
CA GLU A 318 -8.95 -11.87 47.01
C GLU A 318 -8.63 -11.22 45.65
N TYR A 319 -9.54 -11.27 44.68
CA TYR A 319 -9.34 -10.74 43.32
C TYR A 319 -10.00 -9.39 43.05
N LEU A 320 -10.44 -8.69 44.10
CA LEU A 320 -10.98 -7.34 44.02
C LEU A 320 -9.84 -6.31 44.06
N SER A 321 -9.62 -5.57 42.96
CA SER A 321 -8.65 -4.47 42.91
C SER A 321 -9.36 -3.11 42.91
N GLY A 322 -9.53 -2.51 44.09
CA GLY A 322 -10.25 -1.24 44.25
C GLY A 322 -11.73 -1.39 43.90
N THR A 323 -12.20 -0.75 42.82
CA THR A 323 -13.58 -0.88 42.31
C THR A 323 -13.72 -1.89 41.17
N ASP A 324 -12.63 -2.52 40.72
CA ASP A 324 -12.64 -3.51 39.63
C ASP A 324 -12.95 -4.92 40.16
N GLN A 325 -14.10 -5.47 39.76
CA GLN A 325 -14.63 -6.76 40.22
C GLN A 325 -14.22 -7.95 39.35
N ARG A 326 -13.52 -7.74 38.22
CA ARG A 326 -12.98 -8.78 37.32
C ARG A 326 -13.88 -10.01 37.06
N PRO A 327 -15.17 -9.84 36.72
CA PRO A 327 -16.13 -10.95 36.65
C PRO A 327 -15.78 -12.05 35.63
N TRP A 328 -14.95 -11.73 34.62
CA TRP A 328 -14.50 -12.69 33.62
C TRP A 328 -13.55 -13.78 34.16
N LEU A 329 -12.95 -13.60 35.36
CA LEU A 329 -12.13 -14.64 36.01
C LEU A 329 -12.96 -15.78 36.62
N PHE A 330 -14.25 -15.56 36.85
CA PHE A 330 -15.10 -16.50 37.57
C PHE A 330 -15.14 -17.92 36.97
N PRO A 331 -15.31 -18.12 35.64
CA PRO A 331 -15.29 -19.47 35.06
C PRO A 331 -13.95 -20.19 35.30
N ARG A 332 -12.84 -19.46 35.25
CA ARG A 332 -11.50 -20.04 35.48
C ARG A 332 -11.30 -20.40 36.94
N LEU A 333 -11.70 -19.53 37.87
CA LEU A 333 -11.65 -19.80 39.32
C LEU A 333 -12.47 -21.03 39.72
N VAL A 334 -13.64 -21.25 39.11
CA VAL A 334 -14.45 -22.46 39.35
C VAL A 334 -13.69 -23.72 38.94
N THR A 335 -13.03 -23.70 37.78
CA THR A 335 -12.20 -24.82 37.32
C THR A 335 -11.06 -25.11 38.28
N LEU A 336 -10.35 -24.07 38.74
CA LEU A 336 -9.23 -24.23 39.68
C LEU A 336 -9.67 -24.70 41.06
N CYS A 337 -10.79 -24.19 41.58
CA CYS A 337 -11.35 -24.68 42.84
C CYS A 337 -11.74 -26.15 42.74
N LYS A 338 -12.22 -26.60 41.57
CA LYS A 338 -12.52 -28.01 41.33
C LYS A 338 -11.26 -28.87 41.29
N GLU A 339 -10.24 -28.44 40.53
CA GLU A 339 -8.93 -29.12 40.48
C GLU A 339 -8.29 -29.21 41.87
N TRP A 340 -8.40 -28.14 42.67
CA TRP A 340 -7.91 -28.11 44.05
C TRP A 340 -8.69 -29.05 44.98
N ILE A 341 -10.02 -29.09 44.89
CA ILE A 341 -10.84 -30.03 45.67
C ILE A 341 -10.46 -31.47 45.33
N ASP A 342 -10.30 -31.78 44.04
CA ASP A 342 -10.04 -33.14 43.57
C ASP A 342 -8.61 -33.61 43.94
N GLY A 343 -7.63 -32.69 43.95
CA GLY A 343 -6.22 -33.03 44.06
C GLY A 343 -5.53 -32.62 45.37
N CYS A 344 -6.06 -31.66 46.12
CA CYS A 344 -5.39 -31.09 47.28
C CYS A 344 -6.14 -31.29 48.61
N VAL A 345 -7.40 -31.76 48.59
CA VAL A 345 -8.21 -31.92 49.82
C VAL A 345 -8.18 -33.35 50.34
N ASP A 346 -7.88 -33.50 51.63
CA ASP A 346 -7.93 -34.76 52.38
C ASP A 346 -9.09 -34.73 53.38
N LEU A 347 -10.03 -35.68 53.27
CA LEU A 347 -11.16 -35.79 54.19
C LEU A 347 -10.91 -36.90 55.21
N GLU A 348 -11.04 -36.59 56.50
CA GLU A 348 -11.11 -37.61 57.56
C GLU A 348 -12.48 -38.33 57.56
N GLU A 349 -12.51 -39.52 58.17
CA GLU A 349 -13.74 -40.32 58.29
C GLU A 349 -14.84 -39.55 59.04
N GLY A 350 -16.00 -39.40 58.38
CA GLY A 350 -17.16 -38.66 58.91
C GLY A 350 -17.32 -37.23 58.39
N PHE A 351 -16.41 -36.74 57.53
CA PHE A 351 -16.50 -35.43 56.89
C PHE A 351 -16.79 -35.54 55.39
N ASP A 352 -17.40 -34.49 54.81
CA ASP A 352 -17.75 -34.42 53.39
C ASP A 352 -17.22 -33.11 52.76
N ILE A 353 -17.14 -33.05 51.42
CA ILE A 353 -16.61 -31.86 50.70
C ILE A 353 -17.42 -30.60 51.02
N GLY A 354 -18.73 -30.73 51.29
CA GLY A 354 -19.60 -29.64 51.70
C GLY A 354 -19.20 -29.00 53.03
N THR A 355 -18.44 -29.71 53.87
CA THR A 355 -17.82 -29.15 55.09
C THR A 355 -17.04 -27.88 54.75
N LEU A 356 -16.30 -27.82 53.63
CA LEU A 356 -15.48 -26.65 53.25
C LEU A 356 -16.25 -25.32 53.17
N VAL A 357 -17.57 -25.34 52.94
CA VAL A 357 -18.37 -24.12 52.72
C VAL A 357 -19.54 -23.99 53.70
N ARG A 358 -19.67 -24.93 54.64
CA ARG A 358 -20.80 -25.01 55.59
C ARG A 358 -20.75 -23.89 56.64
N TYR A 359 -19.55 -23.50 57.05
CA TYR A 359 -19.31 -22.42 58.00
C TYR A 359 -18.46 -21.33 57.35
N ALA A 360 -18.76 -20.06 57.63
CA ALA A 360 -18.09 -18.92 57.01
C ALA A 360 -16.58 -18.90 57.25
N GLU A 361 -16.13 -19.36 58.42
CA GLU A 361 -14.70 -19.49 58.75
C GLU A 361 -14.00 -20.56 57.92
N TRP A 362 -14.69 -21.67 57.63
CA TRP A 362 -14.16 -22.76 56.81
C TRP A 362 -14.15 -22.38 55.33
N GLU A 363 -15.19 -21.70 54.86
CA GLU A 363 -15.22 -21.14 53.50
C GLU A 363 -14.07 -20.13 53.30
N ALA A 364 -13.77 -19.32 54.33
CA ALA A 364 -12.64 -18.40 54.33
C ALA A 364 -11.30 -19.14 54.27
N SER A 365 -11.07 -20.07 55.19
CA SER A 365 -9.81 -20.83 55.26
C SER A 365 -9.55 -21.64 53.99
N ALA A 366 -10.58 -22.27 53.42
CA ALA A 366 -10.48 -23.00 52.17
C ALA A 366 -10.20 -22.06 50.99
N ALA A 367 -10.86 -20.90 50.91
CA ALA A 367 -10.57 -19.91 49.88
C ALA A 367 -9.14 -19.35 49.99
N GLU A 368 -8.66 -19.06 51.19
CA GLU A 368 -7.26 -18.63 51.43
C GLU A 368 -6.25 -19.70 50.99
N ALA A 369 -6.54 -20.98 51.25
CA ALA A 369 -5.69 -22.09 50.81
C ALA A 369 -5.64 -22.23 49.28
N VAL A 370 -6.78 -22.06 48.60
CA VAL A 370 -6.84 -22.01 47.13
C VAL A 370 -6.07 -20.80 46.60
N TYR A 371 -6.26 -19.62 47.21
CA TYR A 371 -5.53 -18.40 46.81
C TYR A 371 -4.03 -18.56 47.00
N ALA A 372 -3.56 -19.09 48.13
CA ALA A 372 -2.14 -19.33 48.37
C ALA A 372 -1.53 -20.32 47.36
N ALA A 373 -2.26 -21.37 46.99
CA ALA A 373 -1.81 -22.33 45.98
C ALA A 373 -1.65 -21.67 44.60
N ILE A 374 -2.54 -20.75 44.21
CA ILE A 374 -2.46 -19.99 42.96
C ILE A 374 -1.40 -18.88 43.04
N ALA A 375 -1.33 -18.15 44.16
CA ALA A 375 -0.50 -16.98 44.35
C ALA A 375 0.99 -17.31 44.55
N SER A 376 1.32 -18.47 45.09
CA SER A 376 2.72 -18.91 45.26
C SER A 376 3.51 -19.09 43.95
N GLN A 377 2.83 -18.97 42.80
CA GLN A 377 3.36 -19.14 41.45
C GLN A 377 3.45 -17.81 40.68
N GLN A 378 3.31 -16.67 41.38
CA GLN A 378 3.16 -15.32 40.82
C GLN A 378 4.40 -14.72 40.15
N ASP A 379 5.60 -15.29 40.31
CA ASP A 379 6.78 -14.68 39.73
C ASP A 379 6.90 -14.97 38.23
N ASN A 380 6.82 -13.88 37.45
CA ASN A 380 7.40 -13.67 36.12
C ASN A 380 6.43 -13.66 34.91
N ARG A 381 5.65 -12.58 34.74
CA ARG A 381 5.07 -12.24 33.42
C ARG A 381 5.73 -11.04 32.77
N ARG A 382 6.08 -11.23 31.50
CA ARG A 382 6.76 -10.26 30.65
C ARG A 382 5.74 -9.34 29.99
N ALA A 383 5.96 -8.04 30.02
CA ALA A 383 5.15 -7.09 29.28
C ALA A 383 5.25 -7.38 27.78
N ARG A 384 4.12 -7.40 27.07
CA ARG A 384 4.07 -7.66 25.62
C ARG A 384 3.88 -6.36 24.87
N VAL A 385 4.60 -6.20 23.76
CA VAL A 385 4.35 -5.10 22.83
C VAL A 385 3.20 -5.50 21.90
N ARG A 386 2.20 -4.64 21.74
CA ARG A 386 1.04 -4.80 20.84
C ARG A 386 0.97 -3.62 19.86
N PRO A 387 0.47 -3.83 18.63
CA PRO A 387 0.45 -2.80 17.61
C PRO A 387 -0.77 -1.90 17.79
N ILE A 388 -0.60 -0.60 17.55
CA ILE A 388 -1.72 0.34 17.37
C ILE A 388 -1.92 0.48 15.87
N LEU A 389 -2.96 -0.17 15.32
CA LEU A 389 -3.27 -0.11 13.89
C LEU A 389 -3.88 1.24 13.50
N HIS A 390 -3.73 1.61 12.22
CA HIS A 390 -4.46 2.74 11.65
C HIS A 390 -5.97 2.52 11.76
N ARG A 391 -6.70 3.56 12.19
CA ARG A 391 -8.13 3.45 12.52
C ARG A 391 -9.05 3.17 11.33
N PHE A 392 -8.74 3.74 10.16
CA PHE A 392 -9.60 3.68 8.97
C PHE A 392 -9.02 2.85 7.82
N ASP A 393 -7.71 2.56 7.88
CA ASP A 393 -6.99 1.81 6.84
C ASP A 393 -5.87 0.99 7.49
N PRO A 394 -6.22 -0.08 8.23
CA PRO A 394 -5.28 -0.88 9.00
C PRO A 394 -4.41 -1.82 8.13
N VAL A 395 -4.76 -2.02 6.86
CA VAL A 395 -4.11 -3.01 5.98
C VAL A 395 -3.77 -2.37 4.63
N GLY A 396 -2.48 -2.27 4.34
CA GLY A 396 -1.97 -1.89 3.02
C GLY A 396 -1.76 -3.10 2.11
N SER A 397 -1.64 -2.83 0.81
CA SER A 397 -1.41 -3.85 -0.20
C SER A 397 -0.61 -3.32 -1.39
N THR A 398 0.05 -4.23 -2.12
CA THR A 398 0.67 -3.99 -3.41
C THR A 398 -0.31 -3.75 -4.57
N ALA A 399 -1.64 -3.84 -4.35
CA ALA A 399 -2.65 -3.75 -5.41
C ALA A 399 -2.72 -2.38 -6.14
N ASP A 400 -2.47 -1.29 -5.42
CA ASP A 400 -2.73 0.08 -5.89
C ASP A 400 -1.45 0.87 -6.24
N VAL A 401 -0.31 0.19 -6.36
CA VAL A 401 0.97 0.83 -6.68
C VAL A 401 0.93 1.33 -8.11
N ARG A 402 1.12 2.64 -8.31
CA ARG A 402 1.13 3.24 -9.64
C ARG A 402 1.86 4.59 -9.68
N PHE A 403 3.01 4.66 -10.34
CA PHE A 403 3.79 5.90 -10.48
C PHE A 403 4.71 5.88 -11.71
N ASP A 404 5.23 7.04 -12.08
CA ASP A 404 6.16 7.23 -13.21
C ASP A 404 7.57 7.49 -12.69
N THR A 405 8.57 6.88 -13.32
CA THR A 405 9.99 7.07 -12.96
C THR A 405 10.89 7.16 -14.19
N ARG A 406 12.00 7.90 -14.06
CA ARG A 406 13.13 7.91 -15.00
C ARG A 406 14.37 7.23 -14.41
N LYS A 407 14.28 6.77 -13.15
CA LYS A 407 15.36 6.01 -12.53
C LYS A 407 15.50 4.66 -13.24
N LYS A 408 16.70 4.10 -13.19
CA LYS A 408 16.95 2.75 -13.68
C LYS A 408 16.03 1.79 -12.92
N ALA A 409 15.33 0.92 -13.63
CA ALA A 409 14.47 -0.07 -13.05
C ALA A 409 14.67 -1.42 -13.74
N ILE A 410 14.40 -2.49 -13.02
CA ILE A 410 14.48 -3.87 -13.51
C ILE A 410 13.09 -4.51 -13.50
N PRO A 411 12.69 -5.21 -14.57
CA PRO A 411 11.40 -5.89 -14.62
C PRO A 411 11.36 -7.04 -13.61
N THR A 412 10.15 -7.39 -13.17
CA THR A 412 9.91 -8.47 -12.22
C THR A 412 8.98 -9.54 -12.81
N GLU A 413 9.12 -10.77 -12.33
CA GLU A 413 8.20 -11.88 -12.59
C GLU A 413 7.55 -12.37 -11.29
N ARG A 414 8.29 -12.35 -10.17
CA ARG A 414 7.79 -12.74 -8.83
C ARG A 414 7.29 -11.55 -7.98
N SER A 415 6.83 -10.48 -8.63
CA SER A 415 6.16 -9.35 -7.97
C SER A 415 4.85 -9.00 -8.66
N GLU A 416 3.84 -8.60 -7.87
CA GLU A 416 2.63 -7.95 -8.39
C GLU A 416 2.99 -6.61 -9.06
N VAL A 417 4.03 -5.92 -8.57
CA VAL A 417 4.51 -4.64 -9.14
C VAL A 417 5.50 -4.92 -10.26
N SER A 418 5.24 -4.34 -11.43
CA SER A 418 5.98 -4.59 -12.69
C SER A 418 7.50 -4.44 -12.64
N HIS A 419 8.03 -3.57 -11.78
CA HIS A 419 9.47 -3.24 -11.76
C HIS A 419 9.97 -2.93 -10.35
N VAL A 420 11.24 -3.24 -10.10
CA VAL A 420 12.02 -2.69 -8.98
C VAL A 420 12.77 -1.46 -9.47
N VAL A 421 12.47 -0.29 -8.89
CA VAL A 421 13.17 0.96 -9.19
C VAL A 421 14.45 1.01 -8.36
N LEU A 422 15.60 1.13 -9.00
CA LEU A 422 16.88 1.16 -8.30
C LEU A 422 17.22 2.58 -7.83
N ASP A 423 17.75 2.68 -6.61
CA ASP A 423 18.15 3.94 -6.01
C ASP A 423 19.52 4.41 -6.51
N GLY A 424 19.70 5.73 -6.52
CA GLY A 424 20.95 6.39 -6.88
C GLY A 424 21.21 6.52 -8.40
N PRO A 425 22.22 7.35 -8.78
CA PRO A 425 22.57 7.56 -10.18
C PRO A 425 23.13 6.27 -10.80
N GLY A 426 22.43 5.69 -11.78
CA GLY A 426 22.83 4.45 -12.44
C GLY A 426 22.32 3.15 -11.79
N GLY A 427 21.58 3.27 -10.67
CA GLY A 427 20.97 2.17 -9.94
C GLY A 427 21.89 1.47 -8.94
N ASN A 428 21.34 1.13 -7.77
CA ASN A 428 22.04 0.46 -6.69
C ASN A 428 22.22 -1.04 -6.99
N THR A 429 23.47 -1.47 -7.10
CA THR A 429 23.83 -2.87 -7.36
C THR A 429 23.32 -3.82 -6.26
N TRP A 430 23.22 -3.38 -5.01
CA TRP A 430 22.78 -4.24 -3.91
C TRP A 430 21.29 -4.57 -4.02
N GLU A 431 20.48 -3.57 -4.40
CA GLU A 431 19.05 -3.78 -4.68
C GLU A 431 18.85 -4.67 -5.91
N GLN A 432 19.71 -4.53 -6.92
CA GLN A 432 19.70 -5.39 -8.09
C GLN A 432 19.99 -6.85 -7.71
N LEU A 433 21.03 -7.09 -6.88
CA LEU A 433 21.36 -8.44 -6.41
C LEU A 433 20.27 -9.05 -5.52
N LEU A 434 19.60 -8.25 -4.69
CA LEU A 434 18.48 -8.71 -3.89
C LEU A 434 17.28 -9.09 -4.76
N ALA A 435 16.95 -8.27 -5.78
CA ALA A 435 15.90 -8.61 -6.73
C ALA A 435 16.24 -9.89 -7.51
N GLU A 436 17.49 -10.04 -7.97
CA GLU A 436 17.95 -11.26 -8.65
C GLU A 436 17.86 -12.51 -7.74
N PHE A 437 18.19 -12.36 -6.45
CA PHE A 437 17.98 -13.42 -5.47
C PHE A 437 16.50 -13.81 -5.36
N CYS A 438 15.59 -12.83 -5.29
CA CYS A 438 14.15 -13.08 -5.15
C CYS A 438 13.54 -13.73 -6.42
N GLU A 439 14.04 -13.38 -7.60
CA GLU A 439 13.62 -14.00 -8.87
C GLU A 439 14.13 -15.43 -9.03
N ASN A 440 15.15 -15.83 -8.28
CA ASN A 440 15.69 -17.19 -8.33
C ASN A 440 14.68 -18.21 -7.74
N PRO A 441 14.29 -19.26 -8.49
CA PRO A 441 13.36 -20.28 -8.01
C PRO A 441 13.79 -21.05 -6.76
N THR A 442 15.09 -21.12 -6.48
CA THR A 442 15.60 -21.83 -5.29
C THR A 442 15.64 -20.95 -4.04
N SER A 443 15.17 -19.70 -4.11
CA SER A 443 15.23 -18.74 -2.98
C SER A 443 14.16 -18.98 -1.91
N ARG A 444 13.14 -19.80 -2.20
CA ARG A 444 11.94 -19.99 -1.35
C ARG A 444 11.11 -18.72 -1.14
N VAL A 445 11.35 -17.68 -1.95
CA VAL A 445 10.57 -16.44 -1.97
C VAL A 445 9.44 -16.58 -2.98
N ALA A 446 8.19 -16.55 -2.50
CA ALA A 446 7.00 -16.66 -3.34
C ALA A 446 6.63 -15.34 -4.02
N ALA A 447 6.81 -14.22 -3.32
CA ALA A 447 6.62 -12.90 -3.88
C ALA A 447 7.51 -11.86 -3.18
N TYR A 448 7.86 -10.79 -3.87
CA TYR A 448 8.61 -9.69 -3.25
C TYR A 448 8.18 -8.34 -3.84
N VAL A 449 8.50 -7.25 -3.14
CA VAL A 449 8.27 -5.89 -3.63
C VAL A 449 9.28 -4.92 -3.02
N LYS A 450 9.77 -3.97 -3.82
CA LYS A 450 10.48 -2.80 -3.29
C LYS A 450 9.46 -1.83 -2.71
N ASN A 451 9.71 -1.31 -1.52
CA ASN A 451 8.87 -0.34 -0.84
C ASN A 451 9.01 1.08 -1.45
N ASP A 452 8.70 1.21 -2.73
CA ASP A 452 8.67 2.49 -3.45
C ASP A 452 7.21 2.86 -3.75
N HIS A 453 6.74 3.96 -3.16
CA HIS A 453 5.33 4.40 -3.21
C HIS A 453 4.30 3.36 -2.69
N LEU A 454 4.75 2.36 -1.93
CA LEU A 454 3.91 1.29 -1.39
C LEU A 454 3.14 1.72 -0.13
N GLY A 455 3.67 2.70 0.63
CA GLY A 455 3.06 3.18 1.86
C GLY A 455 3.28 2.26 3.07
N PHE A 456 4.29 1.37 3.02
CA PHE A 456 4.72 0.60 4.18
C PHE A 456 5.75 1.39 5.00
N SER A 457 5.46 1.61 6.27
CA SER A 457 6.36 2.33 7.18
C SER A 457 6.32 1.78 8.60
N VAL A 458 7.47 1.82 9.26
CA VAL A 458 7.68 1.48 10.66
C VAL A 458 7.68 2.78 11.49
N PRO A 459 6.64 3.05 12.32
CA PRO A 459 6.66 4.20 13.20
C PRO A 459 7.72 4.02 14.28
N TYR A 460 8.47 5.07 14.60
CA TYR A 460 9.42 5.08 15.71
C TYR A 460 9.46 6.45 16.39
N VAL A 461 9.80 6.48 17.67
CA VAL A 461 9.98 7.73 18.42
C VAL A 461 11.48 7.97 18.63
N HIS A 462 11.95 9.14 18.22
CA HIS A 462 13.33 9.56 18.47
C HIS A 462 13.34 10.97 19.03
N LYS A 463 13.93 11.15 20.23
CA LYS A 463 14.00 12.44 20.95
C LYS A 463 12.64 13.14 21.08
N GLY A 464 11.60 12.37 21.42
CA GLY A 464 10.24 12.87 21.65
C GLY A 464 9.46 13.23 20.37
N ARG A 465 10.02 12.98 19.18
CA ARG A 465 9.33 13.17 17.90
C ARG A 465 9.03 11.83 17.26
N THR A 466 7.82 11.72 16.72
CA THR A 466 7.42 10.57 15.91
C THR A 466 8.02 10.69 14.52
N HIS A 467 8.63 9.61 14.06
CA HIS A 467 9.20 9.46 12.73
C HIS A 467 8.64 8.19 12.08
N ALA A 468 8.75 8.12 10.75
CA ALA A 468 8.40 6.95 9.97
C ALA A 468 9.66 6.47 9.24
N TYR A 469 10.02 5.21 9.45
CA TYR A 469 11.08 4.54 8.71
C TYR A 469 10.47 3.73 7.56
N VAL A 470 10.99 3.90 6.36
CA VAL A 470 10.56 3.18 5.16
C VAL A 470 11.67 2.18 4.80
N PRO A 471 11.51 0.89 5.12
CA PRO A 471 12.50 -0.14 4.77
C PRO A 471 12.48 -0.44 3.27
N ASP A 472 13.57 -0.97 2.71
CA ASP A 472 13.72 -1.10 1.26
C ASP A 472 12.81 -2.18 0.60
N PHE A 473 12.67 -3.38 1.18
CA PHE A 473 11.94 -4.50 0.55
C PHE A 473 11.06 -5.30 1.51
N LEU A 474 10.00 -5.92 0.95
CA LEU A 474 9.20 -6.96 1.59
C LEU A 474 9.29 -8.25 0.77
N LEU A 475 9.58 -9.37 1.41
CA LEU A 475 9.69 -10.69 0.80
C LEU A 475 8.69 -11.64 1.47
N ARG A 476 7.65 -12.05 0.74
CA ARG A 476 6.71 -13.10 1.17
C ARG A 476 7.26 -14.46 0.78
N LEU A 477 7.45 -15.35 1.75
CA LEU A 477 7.99 -16.69 1.55
C LEU A 477 6.93 -17.65 1.02
N GLU A 478 7.40 -18.76 0.45
CA GLU A 478 6.54 -19.90 0.10
C GLU A 478 5.85 -20.45 1.35
N ARG A 479 4.56 -20.81 1.22
CA ARG A 479 3.81 -21.40 2.34
C ARG A 479 4.31 -22.81 2.62
N VAL A 480 4.37 -23.17 3.90
CA VAL A 480 4.54 -24.56 4.31
C VAL A 480 3.18 -25.25 4.17
N GLU A 481 3.18 -26.44 3.58
CA GLU A 481 1.94 -27.19 3.40
C GLU A 481 1.33 -27.53 4.78
N GLY A 482 0.08 -27.10 5.00
CA GLY A 482 -0.71 -27.44 6.19
C GLY A 482 -0.75 -26.40 7.32
N ASP A 483 0.08 -25.35 7.33
CA ASP A 483 0.08 -24.36 8.43
C ASP A 483 -0.80 -23.12 8.19
N GLY A 484 -1.13 -22.84 6.92
CA GLY A 484 -1.95 -21.68 6.52
C GLY A 484 -1.31 -20.31 6.82
N LEU A 485 -0.02 -20.27 7.16
CA LEU A 485 0.65 -19.09 7.72
C LEU A 485 1.54 -18.40 6.69
N ASP A 486 1.23 -17.14 6.39
CA ASP A 486 2.12 -16.31 5.58
C ASP A 486 3.33 -15.86 6.41
N ARG A 487 4.51 -15.95 5.81
CA ARG A 487 5.78 -15.47 6.37
C ARG A 487 6.32 -14.35 5.51
N VAL A 488 6.61 -13.20 6.11
CA VAL A 488 7.11 -12.01 5.40
C VAL A 488 8.39 -11.50 6.06
N LEU A 489 9.45 -11.35 5.27
CA LEU A 489 10.73 -10.79 5.70
C LEU A 489 10.84 -9.34 5.19
N ILE A 490 11.02 -8.40 6.12
CA ILE A 490 11.40 -7.02 5.84
C ILE A 490 12.91 -6.98 5.63
N VAL A 491 13.37 -6.42 4.51
CA VAL A 491 14.79 -6.34 4.18
C VAL A 491 15.21 -4.89 3.95
N GLU A 492 16.22 -4.42 4.69
CA GLU A 492 16.91 -3.15 4.44
C GLU A 492 18.26 -3.41 3.79
N VAL A 493 18.61 -2.60 2.80
CA VAL A 493 19.88 -2.67 2.07
C VAL A 493 20.70 -1.42 2.41
N SER A 494 21.55 -1.55 3.43
CA SER A 494 22.38 -0.45 3.93
C SER A 494 23.68 -0.35 3.14
N GLY A 495 23.67 0.36 2.01
CA GLY A 495 24.90 0.81 1.35
C GLY A 495 25.70 1.70 2.30
N GLY A 496 27.01 1.45 2.45
CA GLY A 496 27.90 1.97 3.51
C GLY A 496 28.03 3.49 3.72
N LEU A 497 27.20 4.31 3.07
CA LEU A 497 27.15 5.77 3.19
C LEU A 497 25.97 6.32 4.00
N LYS A 498 24.92 5.51 4.31
CA LYS A 498 23.79 5.95 5.16
C LYS A 498 24.19 6.20 6.63
N SER A 499 25.29 5.61 7.11
CA SER A 499 25.80 5.74 8.49
C SER A 499 26.45 7.11 8.78
N ALA A 500 26.93 7.82 7.75
CA ALA A 500 27.71 9.05 7.91
C ALA A 500 26.87 10.29 8.27
N HIS A 501 25.56 10.30 7.96
CA HIS A 501 24.73 11.52 8.08
C HIS A 501 23.79 11.54 9.30
N ALA A 502 23.65 10.42 10.04
CA ALA A 502 22.97 10.40 11.34
C ALA A 502 23.24 9.09 12.11
N PRO A 503 24.42 8.94 12.77
CA PRO A 503 24.86 7.71 13.44
C PRO A 503 23.90 7.19 14.53
N GLY A 504 23.09 8.07 15.12
CA GLY A 504 22.08 7.69 16.14
C GLY A 504 20.70 7.32 15.58
N SER A 505 20.44 7.47 14.29
CA SER A 505 19.12 7.20 13.69
C SER A 505 19.02 5.81 13.07
N VAL A 506 20.12 5.26 12.54
CA VAL A 506 20.11 3.99 11.79
C VAL A 506 19.89 2.81 12.73
N LYS A 507 20.67 2.73 13.82
CA LYS A 507 20.51 1.67 14.83
C LYS A 507 19.11 1.68 15.46
N THR A 508 18.59 2.86 15.82
CA THR A 508 17.23 3.00 16.36
C THR A 508 16.15 2.55 15.37
N LYS A 509 16.32 2.75 14.06
CA LYS A 509 15.37 2.27 13.04
C LYS A 509 15.36 0.75 12.96
N SER A 510 16.54 0.15 12.85
CA SER A 510 16.76 -1.30 12.77
C SER A 510 16.22 -2.01 14.02
N ASP A 511 16.59 -1.52 15.21
CA ASP A 511 16.10 -2.03 16.50
C ASP A 511 14.58 -1.83 16.63
N THR A 512 14.00 -0.71 16.20
CA THR A 512 12.54 -0.53 16.27
C THR A 512 11.80 -1.48 15.32
N ALA A 513 12.30 -1.69 14.10
CA ALA A 513 11.68 -2.60 13.15
C ALA A 513 11.72 -4.05 13.66
N ARG A 514 12.88 -4.49 14.17
CA ARG A 514 13.09 -5.84 14.69
C ARG A 514 12.39 -6.08 16.04
N ASP A 515 12.58 -5.17 17.00
CA ASP A 515 12.26 -5.39 18.41
C ASP A 515 10.89 -4.83 18.82
N SER A 516 10.37 -3.85 18.09
CA SER A 516 9.02 -3.30 18.36
C SER A 516 8.02 -3.73 17.29
N TRP A 517 8.30 -3.47 16.01
CA TRP A 517 7.33 -3.69 14.93
C TRP A 517 7.04 -5.16 14.70
N CYS A 518 8.07 -5.97 14.42
CA CYS A 518 7.88 -7.40 14.18
C CYS A 518 7.33 -8.10 15.43
N ALA A 519 7.83 -7.75 16.62
CA ALA A 519 7.31 -8.28 17.88
C ALA A 519 5.81 -7.95 18.08
N ALA A 520 5.41 -6.69 17.90
CA ALA A 520 4.03 -6.27 18.02
C ALA A 520 3.11 -6.97 17.02
N VAL A 521 3.49 -7.01 15.75
CA VAL A 521 2.69 -7.62 14.69
C VAL A 521 2.59 -9.13 14.88
N ASN A 522 3.66 -9.80 15.28
CA ASN A 522 3.63 -11.23 15.56
C ASN A 522 2.81 -11.57 16.79
N ASN A 523 2.88 -10.75 17.85
CA ASN A 523 2.04 -10.90 19.04
C ASN A 523 0.55 -10.70 18.70
N HIS A 524 0.22 -9.85 17.72
CA HIS A 524 -1.17 -9.69 17.24
C HIS A 524 -1.76 -10.96 16.61
N GLY A 525 -0.95 -11.84 16.00
CA GLY A 525 -1.37 -13.11 15.41
C GLY A 525 -2.13 -13.01 14.08
N GLY A 526 -2.85 -11.91 13.83
CA GLY A 526 -3.69 -11.75 12.62
C GLY A 526 -3.00 -11.41 11.30
N PHE A 527 -1.67 -11.27 11.26
CA PHE A 527 -0.92 -10.83 10.06
C PHE A 527 0.14 -11.83 9.59
N GLY A 528 0.04 -13.09 10.02
CA GLY A 528 1.09 -14.08 9.77
C GLY A 528 2.35 -13.81 10.61
N ARG A 529 3.50 -14.24 10.10
CA ARG A 529 4.80 -14.11 10.76
C ARG A 529 5.70 -13.13 10.02
N TRP A 530 6.28 -12.21 10.77
CA TRP A 530 7.14 -11.15 10.25
C TRP A 530 8.54 -11.24 10.85
N GLY A 531 9.54 -11.08 10.00
CA GLY A 531 10.94 -10.94 10.39
C GLY A 531 11.58 -9.69 9.81
N TYR A 532 12.74 -9.31 10.33
CA TYR A 532 13.53 -8.19 9.82
C TYR A 532 15.01 -8.58 9.61
N LEU A 533 15.57 -8.19 8.47
CA LEU A 533 16.98 -8.36 8.11
C LEU A 533 17.56 -7.06 7.56
N GLU A 534 18.69 -6.62 8.11
CA GLU A 534 19.50 -5.55 7.53
C GLU A 534 20.74 -6.15 6.86
N ILE A 535 20.92 -5.89 5.57
CA ILE A 535 22.08 -6.30 4.80
C ILE A 535 23.12 -5.18 4.85
N THR A 536 24.19 -5.41 5.59
CA THR A 536 25.32 -4.46 5.74
C THR A 536 26.58 -4.89 4.97
N ASP A 537 26.66 -6.15 4.54
CA ASP A 537 27.76 -6.70 3.76
C ASP A 537 27.20 -7.45 2.54
N ILE A 538 27.60 -7.00 1.35
CA ILE A 538 27.13 -7.57 0.09
C ILE A 538 27.69 -8.97 -0.18
N VAL A 539 28.88 -9.29 0.34
CA VAL A 539 29.51 -10.61 0.14
C VAL A 539 28.73 -11.68 0.91
N ALA A 540 28.30 -11.34 2.13
CA ALA A 540 27.50 -12.22 2.98
C ALA A 540 25.98 -12.14 2.72
N ALA A 541 25.51 -11.23 1.86
CA ALA A 541 24.08 -10.94 1.68
C ALA A 541 23.25 -12.19 1.39
N LYS A 542 23.70 -13.04 0.46
CA LYS A 542 22.98 -14.27 0.09
C LYS A 542 22.90 -15.25 1.27
N SER A 543 24.00 -15.47 1.99
CA SER A 543 24.00 -16.34 3.17
C SER A 543 23.13 -15.78 4.29
N SER A 544 23.14 -14.46 4.51
CA SER A 544 22.30 -13.81 5.53
C SER A 544 20.82 -13.93 5.20
N LEU A 545 20.44 -13.78 3.93
CA LEU A 545 19.07 -14.01 3.46
C LEU A 545 18.62 -15.45 3.70
N VAL A 546 19.43 -16.44 3.32
CA VAL A 546 19.09 -17.86 3.54
C VAL A 546 18.91 -18.15 5.03
N THR A 547 19.84 -17.71 5.88
CA THR A 547 19.75 -17.89 7.34
C THR A 547 18.49 -17.22 7.91
N ALA A 548 18.17 -16.00 7.48
CA ALA A 548 16.96 -15.29 7.91
C ALA A 548 15.68 -15.91 7.33
N ILE A 549 15.72 -16.60 6.21
CA ILE A 549 14.58 -17.35 5.70
C ILE A 549 14.39 -18.61 6.55
N ASP A 550 15.46 -19.37 6.79
CA ASP A 550 15.41 -20.62 7.55
C ASP A 550 14.96 -20.41 9.00
N ALA A 551 15.45 -19.36 9.67
CA ALA A 551 14.98 -19.07 11.02
C ALA A 551 13.49 -18.64 11.05
N LEU A 552 12.93 -18.07 9.97
CA LEU A 552 11.52 -17.63 9.94
C LEU A 552 10.60 -18.84 9.74
N TYR A 553 11.08 -19.85 9.00
CA TYR A 553 10.43 -21.15 8.93
C TYR A 553 10.50 -21.93 10.24
N ALA A 554 11.60 -21.79 10.99
CA ALA A 554 11.79 -22.45 12.27
C ALA A 554 11.12 -21.73 13.45
N ASP A 555 10.39 -20.62 13.20
CA ASP A 555 9.84 -19.72 14.22
C ASP A 555 10.90 -19.28 15.26
N LEU A 556 12.17 -19.22 14.83
CA LEU A 556 13.31 -18.77 15.62
C LEU A 556 13.45 -17.24 15.56
N PRO A 557 14.24 -16.63 16.46
CA PRO A 557 14.39 -15.18 16.49
C PRO A 557 15.02 -14.62 15.21
N ILE A 558 14.18 -14.08 14.32
CA ILE A 558 14.46 -13.01 13.34
C ILE A 558 13.57 -11.80 13.65
N THR A 559 13.30 -11.72 14.93
CA THR A 559 12.41 -10.85 15.66
C THR A 559 13.24 -10.48 16.89
N GLY A 560 12.91 -9.38 17.53
CA GLY A 560 13.77 -8.84 18.58
C GLY A 560 13.93 -9.71 19.80
N ASP A 561 14.21 -9.06 20.93
CA ASP A 561 14.39 -9.72 22.21
C ASP A 561 13.43 -10.93 22.36
N PRO A 562 13.96 -12.18 22.41
CA PRO A 562 13.15 -13.39 22.57
C PRO A 562 12.21 -13.30 23.76
N ASP A 563 12.53 -12.45 24.72
CA ASP A 563 11.72 -12.19 25.90
C ASP A 563 10.43 -11.40 25.62
N LEU A 564 10.30 -10.78 24.45
CA LEU A 564 9.12 -10.01 24.02
C LEU A 564 8.19 -10.76 23.07
N LEU A 565 8.53 -12.01 22.71
CA LEU A 565 7.81 -12.85 21.75
C LEU A 565 7.15 -14.04 22.45
N GLU A 566 5.89 -14.31 22.14
CA GLU A 566 5.22 -15.53 22.58
C GLU A 566 4.89 -16.41 21.38
N THR A 567 5.55 -17.56 21.29
CA THR A 567 5.35 -18.53 20.21
C THR A 567 4.15 -19.45 20.44
N ASN A 568 3.62 -19.52 21.67
CA ASN A 568 2.62 -20.51 22.09
C ASN A 568 1.16 -20.15 21.75
N GLU A 569 0.84 -18.90 21.38
CA GLU A 569 -0.56 -18.50 21.08
C GLU A 569 -0.99 -18.76 19.61
N VAL A 570 -0.09 -19.16 18.70
CA VAL A 570 -0.39 -19.30 17.25
C VAL A 570 -1.27 -20.52 16.91
N HIS A 571 -1.64 -21.33 17.91
CA HIS A 571 -2.49 -22.51 17.72
C HIS A 571 -3.91 -22.41 18.32
N ARG A 572 -4.34 -21.24 18.80
CA ARG A 572 -5.75 -21.04 19.16
C ARG A 572 -6.44 -20.23 18.06
N GLY A 573 -7.06 -20.95 17.13
CA GLY A 573 -7.85 -20.35 16.07
C GLY A 573 -9.09 -19.61 16.59
N ALA A 574 -9.55 -18.68 15.74
CA ALA A 574 -10.74 -17.82 15.81
C ALA A 574 -10.61 -16.52 16.63
#